data_AF-A0A8S0H8H9-F1
#
_entry.id   AF-A0A8S0H8H9-F1
#
_cell.length_a   1.000
_cell.length_b   1.000
_cell.length_c   1.000
_cell.angle_alpha   90.00
_cell.angle_beta   90.00
_cell.angle_gamma   90.00
#
_symmetry.space_group_name_H-M   'P 1'
#
loop_
_entity.id
_entity.type
_entity.pdbx_description
1 polymer ?
#
loop_
_entity_poly.entity_id
_entity_poly.type
_entity_poly.pdbx_seq_one_letter_code
_entity_poly.pdbx_strand_id
1 'polypeptide(L)'
;MQALTAALDAPLPPLRGRLLSALGLLLVAGASLQLLSQDSPRSQGGNAYQNELASNGPYQFFAAFRNNELDYQQFYRSLPADVVARQMRAELNEPNARFIGKDPLDIRRAIDNPGAPRTPNIVLVTIESFSAKYMGSNGDDRNLTPNLDALRAQSLYFNNFYATGTRTDRGLEAITLAIPPPRGAPSSSASVVKVVSPALASNCGRWVTTVCLSMAAGVTSTT
;
A
#
# COMPACT_ATOMS: atom_id res chain seq x y z
N MET A 1 59.84 14.85 1.46
CA MET A 1 59.58 16.12 2.18
C MET A 1 59.81 17.35 1.29
N GLN A 2 60.90 17.44 0.53
CA GLN A 2 61.21 18.58 -0.36
C GLN A 2 60.13 18.94 -1.40
N ALA A 3 59.45 17.95 -1.99
CA ALA A 3 58.38 18.21 -2.97
C ALA A 3 57.12 18.83 -2.33
N LEU A 4 56.84 18.53 -1.06
CA LEU A 4 55.69 19.07 -0.34
C LEU A 4 55.95 20.51 0.08
N THR A 5 57.15 20.83 0.58
CA THR A 5 57.54 22.21 0.88
C THR A 5 57.59 23.07 -0.39
N ALA A 6 58.12 22.55 -1.50
CA ALA A 6 58.11 23.26 -2.79
C ALA A 6 56.69 23.56 -3.31
N ALA A 7 55.71 22.70 -3.03
CA ALA A 7 54.32 22.92 -3.39
C ALA A 7 53.61 23.93 -2.47
N LEU A 8 54.00 23.98 -1.20
CA LEU A 8 53.45 24.92 -0.21
C LEU A 8 54.00 26.35 -0.39
N ASP A 9 55.26 26.47 -0.83
CA ASP A 9 55.93 27.76 -1.08
C ASP A 9 55.68 28.32 -2.49
N ALA A 10 54.92 27.61 -3.33
CA ALA A 10 54.60 28.06 -4.68
C ALA A 10 53.67 29.30 -4.65
N PRO A 11 53.91 30.32 -5.49
CA PRO A 11 53.07 31.50 -5.53
C PRO A 11 51.64 31.13 -5.93
N LEU A 12 50.65 31.64 -5.17
CA LEU A 12 49.25 31.39 -5.46
C LEU A 12 48.91 31.93 -6.87
N PRO A 13 48.17 31.16 -7.69
CA PRO A 13 47.74 31.63 -8.99
C PRO A 13 46.83 32.87 -8.83
N PRO A 14 46.81 33.77 -9.82
CA PRO A 14 45.99 34.98 -9.78
C PRO A 14 44.51 34.64 -9.58
N LEU A 15 43.76 35.53 -8.92
CA LEU A 15 42.35 35.31 -8.54
C LEU A 15 41.48 34.85 -9.72
N ARG A 16 41.72 35.38 -10.92
CA ARG A 16 41.05 34.96 -12.17
C ARG A 16 41.31 33.49 -12.52
N GLY A 17 42.55 33.01 -12.37
CA GLY A 17 42.89 31.61 -12.61
C GLY A 17 42.23 30.67 -11.59
N ARG A 18 42.15 31.10 -10.32
CA ARG A 18 41.45 30.34 -9.27
C ARG A 18 39.95 30.22 -9.55
N LEU A 19 39.32 31.33 -9.97
CA LEU A 19 37.91 31.34 -10.34
C LEU A 19 37.62 30.47 -11.57
N LEU A 20 38.49 30.48 -12.58
CA LEU A 20 38.36 29.61 -13.76
C LEU A 20 38.50 28.13 -13.41
N SER A 21 39.48 27.76 -12.59
CA SER A 21 39.62 26.38 -12.13
C SER A 21 38.45 25.93 -11.25
N ALA A 22 37.96 26.80 -10.36
CA ALA A 22 36.78 26.52 -9.54
C ALA A 22 35.52 26.37 -10.41
N LEU A 23 35.33 27.23 -11.40
CA LEU A 23 34.23 27.14 -12.36
C LEU A 23 34.33 25.84 -13.18
N GLY A 24 35.53 25.48 -13.64
CA GLY A 24 35.77 24.22 -14.35
C GLY A 24 35.42 23.00 -13.49
N LEU A 25 35.85 22.99 -12.24
CA LEU A 25 35.51 21.92 -11.28
C LEU A 25 34.00 21.87 -10.99
N LEU A 26 33.35 23.03 -10.84
CA LEU A 26 31.89 23.12 -10.63
C LEU A 26 31.12 22.67 -11.87
N LEU A 27 31.59 22.99 -13.07
CA LEU A 27 31.00 22.52 -14.32
C LEU A 27 31.17 21.02 -14.49
N VAL A 28 32.34 20.46 -14.19
CA VAL A 28 32.58 19.00 -14.22
C VAL A 28 31.72 18.30 -13.17
N ALA A 29 31.62 18.85 -11.95
CA ALA A 29 30.77 18.29 -10.90
C ALA A 29 29.29 18.36 -11.30
N GLY A 30 28.83 19.50 -11.84
CA GLY A 30 27.47 19.69 -12.34
C GLY A 30 27.14 18.76 -13.51
N ALA A 31 28.03 18.65 -14.49
CA ALA A 31 27.88 17.73 -15.61
C ALA A 31 27.88 16.26 -15.14
N SER A 32 28.73 15.90 -14.18
CA SER A 32 28.73 14.56 -13.58
C SER A 32 27.41 14.25 -12.90
N LEU A 33 26.82 15.19 -12.17
CA LEU A 33 25.51 15.01 -11.52
C LEU A 33 24.34 14.90 -12.52
N GLN A 34 24.46 15.52 -13.70
CA GLN A 34 23.42 15.48 -14.74
C GLN A 34 23.56 14.28 -15.69
N LEU A 35 24.79 13.85 -15.99
CA LEU A 35 25.08 12.77 -16.93
C LEU A 35 25.19 11.39 -16.25
N LEU A 36 25.60 11.33 -14.98
CA LEU A 36 25.67 10.11 -14.18
C LEU A 36 24.43 10.02 -13.27
N SER A 37 23.25 9.96 -13.87
CA SER A 37 22.06 9.52 -13.15
C SER A 37 22.14 8.02 -12.92
N GLN A 38 21.96 7.54 -11.69
CA GLN A 38 21.96 6.10 -11.39
C GLN A 38 20.89 5.31 -12.16
N ASP A 39 19.87 5.97 -12.71
CA ASP A 39 18.80 5.34 -13.49
C ASP A 39 19.24 4.89 -14.90
N SER A 40 20.34 5.40 -15.44
CA SER A 40 20.93 4.94 -16.71
C SER A 40 22.34 4.40 -16.43
N PRO A 41 22.63 3.11 -16.70
CA PRO A 41 21.89 2.15 -17.53
C PRO A 41 20.92 1.23 -16.75
N ARG A 42 20.67 1.48 -15.46
CA ARG A 42 19.91 0.59 -14.54
C ARG A 42 18.45 0.34 -14.93
N SER A 43 17.79 1.27 -15.62
CA SER A 43 16.39 1.21 -16.06
C SER A 43 16.19 0.70 -17.50
N GLN A 44 17.26 0.45 -18.25
CA GLN A 44 17.18 0.07 -19.66
C GLN A 44 16.98 -1.44 -19.86
N GLY A 45 15.93 -1.99 -19.24
CA GLY A 45 15.57 -3.40 -19.37
C GLY A 45 16.60 -4.38 -18.79
N GLY A 46 16.18 -5.62 -18.57
CA GLY A 46 17.02 -6.68 -18.00
C GLY A 46 16.43 -7.34 -16.76
N ASN A 47 17.27 -8.07 -16.03
CA ASN A 47 16.86 -8.82 -14.84
C ASN A 47 16.89 -7.92 -13.59
N ALA A 48 15.75 -7.79 -12.90
CA ALA A 48 15.63 -7.04 -11.64
C ALA A 48 16.71 -7.44 -10.61
N TYR A 49 17.05 -8.72 -10.49
CA TYR A 49 18.09 -9.19 -9.58
C TYR A 49 19.48 -8.63 -9.92
N GLN A 50 19.82 -8.53 -11.21
CA GLN A 50 21.10 -7.96 -11.63
C GLN A 50 21.17 -6.46 -11.37
N ASN A 51 20.04 -5.76 -11.56
CA ASN A 51 19.93 -4.33 -11.30
C ASN A 51 20.05 -4.03 -9.80
N GLU A 52 19.49 -4.87 -8.93
CA GLU A 52 19.66 -4.73 -7.48
C GLU A 52 21.09 -5.07 -7.02
N LEU A 53 21.76 -6.05 -7.62
CA LEU A 53 23.17 -6.36 -7.31
C LEU A 53 24.14 -5.26 -7.76
N ALA A 54 23.85 -4.60 -8.88
CA ALA A 54 24.63 -3.47 -9.37
C ALA A 54 24.35 -2.15 -8.61
N SER A 55 23.44 -2.16 -7.63
CA SER A 55 23.00 -0.95 -6.94
C SER A 55 23.91 -0.52 -5.79
N ASN A 56 23.92 0.77 -5.51
CA ASN A 56 24.58 1.34 -4.34
C ASN A 56 23.63 1.36 -3.15
N GLY A 57 23.86 0.47 -2.16
CA GLY A 57 23.01 0.34 -0.97
C GLY A 57 22.76 1.65 -0.20
N PRO A 58 23.77 2.47 0.10
CA PRO A 58 23.57 3.75 0.77
C PRO A 58 22.64 4.70 0.02
N TYR A 59 22.84 4.89 -1.29
CA TYR A 59 21.95 5.73 -2.09
C TYR A 59 20.52 5.18 -2.12
N GLN A 60 20.35 3.86 -2.36
CA GLN A 60 19.04 3.22 -2.41
C GLN A 60 18.29 3.35 -1.08
N PHE A 61 19.00 3.31 0.05
CA PHE A 61 18.41 3.56 1.36
C PHE A 61 17.86 4.99 1.48
N PHE A 62 18.63 6.01 1.10
CA PHE A 62 18.17 7.40 1.13
C PHE A 62 17.05 7.68 0.11
N ALA A 63 17.15 7.09 -1.08
CA ALA A 63 16.15 7.21 -2.13
C ALA A 63 14.83 6.54 -1.70
N ALA A 64 14.89 5.32 -1.15
CA ALA A 64 13.73 4.62 -0.61
C ALA A 64 13.12 5.38 0.57
N PHE A 65 13.93 5.91 1.49
CA PHE A 65 13.44 6.72 2.61
C PHE A 65 12.75 8.01 2.17
N ARG A 66 13.23 8.65 1.09
CA ARG A 66 12.65 9.90 0.56
C ARG A 66 11.39 9.66 -0.25
N ASN A 67 11.43 8.67 -1.14
CA ASN A 67 10.35 8.44 -2.10
C ASN A 67 9.26 7.53 -1.54
N ASN A 68 9.60 6.63 -0.60
CA ASN A 68 8.68 5.76 0.14
C ASN A 68 7.55 5.18 -0.71
N GLU A 69 7.78 4.91 -1.99
CA GLU A 69 6.78 4.41 -2.91
C GLU A 69 7.41 3.29 -3.72
N LEU A 70 6.67 2.20 -3.86
CA LEU A 70 7.07 1.09 -4.69
C LEU A 70 6.58 1.35 -6.13
N ASP A 71 7.48 1.29 -7.10
CA ASP A 71 7.09 1.36 -8.52
C ASP A 71 6.25 0.14 -8.90
N TYR A 72 4.94 0.32 -8.96
CA TYR A 72 4.00 -0.77 -9.20
C TYR A 72 4.24 -1.48 -10.53
N GLN A 73 4.58 -0.75 -11.60
CA GLN A 73 4.75 -1.30 -12.95
C GLN A 73 6.06 -2.07 -13.07
N GLN A 74 7.08 -1.68 -12.29
CA GLN A 74 8.35 -2.41 -12.22
C GLN A 74 8.21 -3.77 -11.52
N PHE A 75 7.47 -3.83 -10.41
CA PHE A 75 7.43 -5.02 -9.56
C PHE A 75 6.24 -5.95 -9.86
N TYR A 76 5.20 -5.45 -10.51
CA TYR A 76 4.00 -6.23 -10.83
C TYR A 76 3.72 -6.23 -12.31
N ARG A 77 3.40 -7.42 -12.83
CA ARG A 77 2.84 -7.55 -14.17
C ARG A 77 1.48 -6.85 -14.19
N SER A 78 1.36 -5.86 -15.06
CA SER A 78 0.13 -5.14 -15.31
C SER A 78 -0.51 -5.62 -16.62
N LEU A 79 -1.82 -5.44 -16.72
CA LEU A 79 -2.56 -5.58 -17.97
C LEU A 79 -2.80 -4.18 -18.55
N PRO A 80 -2.98 -4.07 -19.88
CA PRO A 80 -3.44 -2.82 -20.50
C PRO A 80 -4.71 -2.29 -19.84
N ALA A 81 -4.81 -0.97 -19.71
CA ALA A 81 -5.88 -0.32 -18.96
C ALA A 81 -7.29 -0.64 -19.49
N ASP A 82 -7.44 -0.84 -20.80
CA ASP A 82 -8.70 -1.22 -21.44
C ASP A 82 -9.15 -2.64 -21.07
N VAL A 83 -8.19 -3.58 -20.95
CA VAL A 83 -8.45 -4.95 -20.51
C VAL A 83 -8.89 -4.95 -19.05
N VAL A 84 -8.15 -4.23 -18.19
CA VAL A 84 -8.48 -4.09 -16.76
C VAL A 84 -9.86 -3.46 -16.57
N ALA A 85 -10.16 -2.37 -17.28
CA ALA A 85 -11.46 -1.69 -17.21
C ALA A 85 -12.62 -2.63 -17.57
N ARG A 86 -12.49 -3.39 -18.68
CA ARG A 86 -13.52 -4.35 -19.09
C ARG A 86 -13.71 -5.46 -18.06
N GLN A 87 -12.61 -6.04 -17.56
CA GLN A 87 -12.67 -7.12 -16.60
C GLN A 87 -13.28 -6.67 -15.28
N MET A 88 -12.84 -5.54 -14.72
CA MET A 88 -13.39 -5.01 -13.47
C MET A 88 -14.89 -4.72 -13.58
N ARG A 89 -15.34 -4.11 -14.68
CA ARG A 89 -16.77 -3.83 -14.88
C ARG A 89 -17.58 -5.11 -15.06
N ALA A 90 -17.02 -6.15 -15.67
CA ALA A 90 -17.68 -7.45 -15.79
C ALA A 90 -17.86 -8.13 -14.42
N GLU A 91 -16.81 -8.17 -13.59
CA GLU A 91 -16.85 -8.76 -12.25
C GLU A 91 -17.80 -8.01 -11.29
N LEU A 92 -17.94 -6.69 -11.47
CA LEU A 92 -18.80 -5.83 -10.66
C LEU A 92 -20.20 -5.64 -11.26
N ASN A 93 -20.53 -6.33 -12.34
CA ASN A 93 -21.83 -6.22 -12.97
C ASN A 93 -22.86 -7.08 -12.21
N GLU A 94 -23.79 -6.42 -11.53
CA GLU A 94 -24.88 -7.07 -10.80
C GLU A 94 -26.22 -6.65 -11.42
N PRO A 95 -27.27 -7.50 -11.40
CA PRO A 95 -28.56 -7.17 -12.04
C PRO A 95 -29.21 -5.88 -11.55
N ASN A 96 -28.90 -5.48 -10.31
CA ASN A 96 -29.44 -4.32 -9.64
C ASN A 96 -28.43 -3.17 -9.51
N ALA A 97 -27.28 -3.25 -10.20
CA ALA A 97 -26.25 -2.22 -10.17
C ALA A 97 -26.15 -1.52 -11.53
N ARG A 98 -26.09 -0.18 -11.52
CA ARG A 98 -25.85 0.63 -12.72
C ARG A 98 -24.62 1.51 -12.55
N PHE A 99 -23.64 1.36 -13.44
CA PHE A 99 -22.48 2.25 -13.49
C PHE A 99 -22.89 3.69 -13.81
N ILE A 100 -22.36 4.66 -13.05
CA ILE A 100 -22.71 6.09 -13.18
C ILE A 100 -21.67 6.84 -14.04
N GLY A 101 -20.42 6.38 -14.05
CA GLY A 101 -19.30 6.99 -14.74
C GLY A 101 -19.19 6.63 -16.23
N LYS A 102 -18.74 7.61 -17.03
CA LYS A 102 -18.40 7.42 -18.45
C LYS A 102 -16.98 6.88 -18.67
N ASP A 103 -16.08 7.09 -17.72
CA ASP A 103 -14.72 6.57 -17.76
C ASP A 103 -14.73 5.04 -17.57
N PRO A 104 -14.13 4.25 -18.48
CA PRO A 104 -14.03 2.79 -18.34
C PRO A 104 -13.44 2.31 -17.00
N LEU A 105 -12.51 3.06 -16.40
CA LEU A 105 -11.88 2.72 -15.12
C LEU A 105 -12.71 3.16 -13.89
N ASP A 106 -13.75 3.96 -14.10
CA ASP A 106 -14.66 4.35 -13.02
C ASP A 106 -15.64 3.22 -12.71
N ILE A 107 -15.56 2.73 -11.47
CA ILE A 107 -16.38 1.62 -10.93
C ILE A 107 -17.51 2.10 -10.02
N ARG A 108 -17.83 3.40 -9.98
CA ARG A 108 -18.95 3.92 -9.19
C ARG A 108 -20.28 3.41 -9.75
N ARG A 109 -21.11 2.86 -8.86
CA ARG A 109 -22.39 2.21 -9.18
C ARG A 109 -23.51 2.81 -8.32
N ALA A 110 -24.68 2.98 -8.93
CA ALA A 110 -25.94 3.14 -8.22
C ALA A 110 -26.54 1.75 -8.02
N ILE A 111 -26.83 1.38 -6.78
CA ILE A 111 -27.46 0.10 -6.45
C ILE A 111 -28.95 0.34 -6.23
N ASP A 112 -29.77 -0.32 -7.02
CA ASP A 112 -31.21 -0.39 -6.80
C ASP A 112 -31.50 -1.56 -5.85
N ASN A 113 -32.30 -1.32 -4.82
CA ASN A 113 -32.69 -2.36 -3.87
C ASN A 113 -34.22 -2.42 -3.82
N PRO A 114 -34.86 -3.28 -4.63
CA PRO A 114 -36.30 -3.34 -4.70
C PRO A 114 -36.86 -3.87 -3.37
N GLY A 115 -37.62 -3.04 -2.67
CA GLY A 115 -38.25 -3.41 -1.41
C GLY A 115 -38.54 -2.21 -0.51
N ALA A 116 -39.25 -2.47 0.59
CA ALA A 116 -39.47 -1.46 1.62
C ALA A 116 -38.14 -1.18 2.35
N PRO A 117 -37.71 0.10 2.47
CA PRO A 117 -36.51 0.44 3.22
C PRO A 117 -36.58 -0.07 4.66
N ARG A 118 -35.55 -0.84 5.06
CA ARG A 118 -35.39 -1.30 6.44
C ARG A 118 -34.30 -0.49 7.12
N THR A 119 -34.55 -0.12 8.37
CA THR A 119 -33.62 0.67 9.17
C THR A 119 -33.19 -0.09 10.43
N PRO A 120 -32.52 -1.25 10.31
CA PRO A 120 -32.02 -1.98 11.49
C PRO A 120 -30.89 -1.21 12.17
N ASN A 121 -30.69 -1.46 13.47
CA ASN A 121 -29.44 -1.11 14.14
C ASN A 121 -28.37 -2.10 13.69
N ILE A 122 -27.22 -1.60 13.25
CA ILE A 122 -26.11 -2.43 12.78
C ILE A 122 -25.00 -2.34 13.82
N VAL A 123 -24.63 -3.49 14.38
CA VAL A 123 -23.49 -3.61 15.30
C VAL A 123 -22.41 -4.38 14.58
N LEU A 124 -21.28 -3.73 14.33
CA LEU A 124 -20.09 -4.35 13.75
C LEU A 124 -19.14 -4.74 14.88
N VAL A 125 -18.90 -6.04 15.02
CA VAL A 125 -17.93 -6.61 15.98
C VAL A 125 -16.73 -7.10 15.20
N THR A 126 -15.57 -6.51 15.46
CA THR A 126 -14.28 -6.92 14.87
C THR A 126 -13.46 -7.65 15.92
N ILE A 127 -12.97 -8.85 15.59
CA ILE A 127 -12.14 -9.66 16.48
C ILE A 127 -10.68 -9.58 16.01
N GLU A 128 -9.81 -9.12 16.89
CA GLU A 128 -8.39 -8.94 16.59
C GLU A 128 -7.65 -10.27 16.45
N SER A 129 -6.79 -10.39 15.43
CA SER A 129 -5.89 -11.55 15.23
C SER A 129 -6.58 -12.93 15.23
N PHE A 130 -7.85 -13.00 14.82
CA PHE A 130 -8.64 -14.22 14.84
C PHE A 130 -8.70 -14.90 13.47
N SER A 131 -8.25 -16.16 13.41
CA SER A 131 -8.27 -17.00 12.21
C SER A 131 -9.24 -18.17 12.35
N ALA A 132 -9.87 -18.57 11.25
CA ALA A 132 -10.77 -19.72 11.20
C ALA A 132 -10.12 -21.02 11.69
N LYS A 133 -8.78 -21.14 11.66
CA LYS A 133 -8.07 -22.32 12.18
C LYS A 133 -8.25 -22.57 13.69
N TYR A 134 -8.79 -21.59 14.43
CA TYR A 134 -9.08 -21.73 15.86
C TYR A 134 -10.55 -22.10 16.11
N MET A 135 -11.38 -22.16 15.07
CA MET A 135 -12.80 -22.48 15.20
C MET A 135 -13.02 -23.98 15.13
N GLY A 136 -13.77 -24.51 16.10
CA GLY A 136 -14.12 -25.93 16.10
C GLY A 136 -14.97 -26.29 14.88
N SER A 137 -15.87 -25.40 14.49
CA SER A 137 -16.65 -25.56 13.26
C SER A 137 -15.86 -25.49 11.95
N ASN A 138 -14.58 -25.11 11.99
CA ASN A 138 -13.66 -25.13 10.86
C ASN A 138 -12.60 -26.25 10.98
N GLY A 139 -12.80 -27.21 11.90
CA GLY A 139 -11.97 -28.40 12.02
C GLY A 139 -10.92 -28.36 13.14
N ASP A 140 -10.96 -27.35 14.03
CA ASP A 140 -10.12 -27.33 15.22
C ASP A 140 -10.67 -28.25 16.33
N ASP A 141 -9.86 -29.14 16.89
CA ASP A 141 -10.29 -30.12 17.89
C ASP A 141 -10.17 -29.62 19.34
N ARG A 142 -9.60 -28.44 19.56
CA ARG A 142 -9.30 -27.91 20.89
C ARG A 142 -10.48 -27.20 21.56
N ASN A 143 -11.61 -27.07 20.85
CA ASN A 143 -12.83 -26.43 21.34
C ASN A 143 -12.59 -25.02 21.93
N LEU A 144 -11.82 -24.18 21.22
CA LEU A 144 -11.45 -22.85 21.70
C LEU A 144 -12.58 -21.81 21.59
N THR A 145 -13.57 -22.05 20.73
CA THR A 145 -14.60 -21.07 20.36
C THR A 145 -16.04 -21.57 20.51
N PRO A 146 -16.43 -22.22 21.63
CA PRO A 146 -17.71 -22.91 21.74
C PRO A 146 -18.92 -21.97 21.57
N ASN A 147 -18.83 -20.74 22.08
CA ASN A 147 -19.89 -19.74 21.93
C ASN A 147 -20.02 -19.26 20.47
N LEU A 148 -18.91 -19.09 19.76
CA LEU A 148 -18.92 -18.66 18.37
C LEU A 148 -19.43 -19.78 17.45
N ASP A 149 -19.07 -21.03 17.75
CA ASP A 149 -19.56 -22.20 17.04
C ASP A 149 -21.07 -22.41 17.24
N ALA A 150 -21.59 -22.13 18.45
CA ALA A 150 -23.03 -22.12 18.72
C ALA A 150 -23.76 -21.00 17.96
N LEU A 151 -23.18 -19.80 17.90
CA LEU A 151 -23.73 -18.67 17.13
C LEU A 151 -23.74 -18.95 15.62
N ARG A 152 -22.75 -19.68 15.11
CA ARG A 152 -22.67 -20.05 13.69
C ARG A 152 -23.91 -20.78 13.20
N ALA A 153 -24.46 -21.70 14.02
CA ALA A 153 -25.66 -22.46 13.67
C ALA A 153 -26.94 -21.60 13.54
N GLN A 154 -26.91 -20.39 14.11
CA GLN A 154 -28.05 -19.46 14.13
C GLN A 154 -27.83 -18.24 13.23
N SER A 155 -26.80 -18.26 12.39
CA SER A 155 -26.38 -17.10 11.59
C SER A 155 -26.05 -17.46 10.15
N LEU A 156 -25.95 -16.43 9.30
CA LEU A 156 -25.38 -16.59 7.98
C LEU A 156 -23.86 -16.62 8.10
N TYR A 157 -23.27 -17.78 7.82
CA TYR A 157 -21.83 -18.00 7.90
C TYR A 157 -21.18 -18.13 6.52
N PHE A 158 -20.03 -17.50 6.33
CA PHE A 158 -19.28 -17.50 5.08
C PHE A 158 -18.04 -18.39 5.22
N ASN A 159 -18.06 -19.59 4.61
CA ASN A 159 -16.91 -20.50 4.63
C ASN A 159 -15.70 -19.99 3.84
N ASN A 160 -15.95 -19.10 2.86
CA ASN A 160 -14.93 -18.53 1.98
C ASN A 160 -14.76 -17.04 2.29
N PHE A 161 -14.33 -16.72 3.52
CA PHE A 161 -14.10 -15.36 3.98
C PHE A 161 -12.62 -15.12 4.24
N TYR A 162 -12.01 -14.21 3.47
CA TYR A 162 -10.57 -13.98 3.47
C TYR A 162 -10.25 -12.53 3.83
N ALA A 163 -9.23 -12.35 4.67
CA ALA A 163 -8.71 -11.02 4.98
C ALA A 163 -7.93 -10.43 3.79
N THR A 164 -8.05 -9.11 3.59
CA THR A 164 -7.34 -8.37 2.55
C THR A 164 -5.84 -8.18 2.86
N GLY A 165 -5.44 -8.42 4.11
CA GLY A 165 -4.07 -8.30 4.58
C GLY A 165 -3.88 -8.94 5.95
N THR A 166 -2.64 -8.89 6.44
CA THR A 166 -2.22 -9.52 7.72
C THR A 166 -2.08 -8.53 8.87
N ARG A 167 -2.40 -7.25 8.65
CA ARG A 167 -2.31 -6.18 9.64
C ARG A 167 -3.68 -5.58 9.91
N THR A 168 -3.89 -5.16 11.15
CA THR A 168 -5.14 -4.58 11.66
C THR A 168 -5.59 -3.36 10.85
N ASP A 169 -4.65 -2.50 10.46
CA ASP A 169 -4.92 -1.29 9.66
C ASP A 169 -5.57 -1.63 8.32
N ARG A 170 -5.06 -2.65 7.62
CA ARG A 170 -5.62 -3.14 6.35
C ARG A 170 -6.97 -3.82 6.53
N GLY A 171 -7.17 -4.54 7.63
CA GLY A 171 -8.47 -5.12 7.98
C GLY A 171 -9.53 -4.04 8.20
N LEU A 172 -9.19 -3.00 8.96
CA LEU A 172 -10.09 -1.88 9.22
C LEU A 172 -10.36 -1.04 7.96
N GLU A 173 -9.33 -0.80 7.14
CA GLU A 173 -9.47 -0.13 5.84
C GLU A 173 -10.47 -0.87 4.94
N ALA A 174 -10.36 -2.18 4.83
CA ALA A 174 -11.25 -2.99 4.00
C ALA A 174 -12.69 -2.99 4.51
N ILE A 175 -12.90 -3.10 5.83
CA ILE A 175 -14.25 -3.12 6.41
C ILE A 175 -14.94 -1.75 6.31
N THR A 176 -14.18 -0.66 6.41
CA THR A 176 -14.75 0.70 6.39
C THR A 176 -14.97 1.23 4.99
N LEU A 177 -13.98 1.08 4.10
CA LEU A 177 -14.02 1.66 2.77
C LEU A 177 -14.54 0.69 1.70
N ALA A 178 -14.54 -0.62 1.96
CA ALA A 178 -14.81 -1.66 0.97
C ALA A 178 -13.93 -1.53 -0.30
N ILE A 179 -12.70 -1.01 -0.13
CA ILE A 179 -11.71 -0.86 -1.20
C ILE A 179 -10.73 -2.02 -1.12
N PRO A 180 -10.32 -2.62 -2.26
CA PRO A 180 -9.26 -3.61 -2.27
C PRO A 180 -7.95 -3.02 -1.72
N PRO A 181 -7.06 -3.85 -1.13
CA PRO A 181 -5.86 -3.34 -0.49
C PRO A 181 -4.98 -2.56 -1.48
N PRO A 182 -4.66 -1.28 -1.22
CA PRO A 182 -3.78 -0.51 -2.09
C PRO A 182 -2.37 -1.12 -2.05
N ARG A 183 -1.77 -1.31 -3.22
CA ARG A 183 -0.45 -1.91 -3.40
C ARG A 183 0.59 -0.83 -3.65
N GLY A 184 1.72 -0.90 -2.95
CA GLY A 184 2.89 -0.03 -3.15
C GLY A 184 3.01 1.18 -2.22
N ALA A 185 1.98 1.51 -1.44
CA ALA A 185 2.07 2.50 -0.37
C ALA A 185 2.61 1.87 0.93
N PRO A 186 3.55 2.51 1.64
CA PRO A 186 3.94 2.12 2.99
C PRO A 186 2.70 2.10 3.88
N SER A 187 2.61 1.14 4.79
CA SER A 187 1.51 1.11 5.78
C SER A 187 1.43 2.38 6.64
N SER A 188 2.48 3.19 6.65
CA SER A 188 2.62 4.37 7.50
C SER A 188 2.24 5.69 6.83
N SER A 189 2.11 5.73 5.50
CA SER A 189 1.83 6.98 4.78
C SER A 189 0.35 7.06 4.43
N ALA A 190 -0.36 7.87 5.22
CA ALA A 190 -1.74 8.29 4.99
C ALA A 190 -2.86 7.28 5.24
N SER A 191 -2.83 6.59 6.39
CA SER A 191 -4.07 6.38 7.15
C SER A 191 -4.44 7.67 7.89
N VAL A 192 -4.52 8.81 7.18
CA VAL A 192 -5.55 9.78 7.57
C VAL A 192 -6.82 9.05 7.21
N VAL A 193 -7.35 8.32 8.18
CA VAL A 193 -8.65 7.67 8.10
C VAL A 193 -9.63 8.81 7.91
N LYS A 194 -9.87 9.21 6.66
CA LYS A 194 -11.05 9.95 6.30
C LYS A 194 -12.16 8.91 6.31
N VAL A 195 -12.64 8.68 7.54
CA VAL A 195 -13.69 7.74 7.86
C VAL A 195 -14.86 8.00 6.93
N VAL A 196 -15.19 7.03 6.10
CA VAL A 196 -16.54 6.86 5.55
C VAL A 196 -16.85 5.40 5.89
N SER A 197 -17.81 5.09 6.74
CA SER A 197 -19.22 5.49 6.62
C SER A 197 -19.89 6.20 7.82
N PRO A 198 -19.28 7.20 8.49
CA PRO A 198 -20.06 8.22 9.17
C PRO A 198 -20.79 9.11 8.17
N ALA A 199 -20.21 9.44 7.01
CA ALA A 199 -20.85 10.33 6.03
C ALA A 199 -22.09 9.72 5.34
N LEU A 200 -22.05 8.42 5.00
CA LEU A 200 -23.21 7.73 4.41
C LEU A 200 -24.28 7.47 5.48
N ALA A 201 -23.88 7.08 6.70
CA ALA A 201 -24.79 6.93 7.82
C ALA A 201 -25.38 8.28 8.28
N SER A 202 -24.60 9.36 8.30
CA SER A 202 -25.03 10.71 8.69
C SER A 202 -25.96 11.34 7.67
N ASN A 203 -25.73 11.12 6.36
CA ASN A 203 -26.68 11.50 5.32
C ASN A 203 -28.03 10.76 5.45
N CYS A 204 -28.02 9.60 6.12
CA CYS A 204 -29.21 8.85 6.51
C CYS A 204 -29.64 9.09 7.97
N GLY A 205 -29.05 10.06 8.68
CA GLY A 205 -29.41 10.43 10.06
C GLY A 205 -29.04 9.40 11.14
N ARG A 206 -27.98 8.62 10.95
CA ARG A 206 -27.60 7.48 11.82
C ARG A 206 -26.31 7.69 12.60
N TRP A 207 -26.30 7.15 13.82
CA TRP A 207 -25.12 7.04 14.68
C TRP A 207 -24.35 5.76 14.36
N VAL A 208 -23.02 5.86 14.24
CA VAL A 208 -22.11 4.73 14.04
C VAL A 208 -21.27 4.58 15.30
N THR A 209 -21.37 3.42 15.96
CA THR A 209 -20.55 3.07 17.12
C THR A 209 -19.78 1.80 16.81
N THR A 210 -18.45 1.87 16.88
CA THR A 210 -17.55 0.71 16.71
C THR A 210 -17.12 0.21 18.08
N VAL A 211 -17.31 -1.07 18.36
CA VAL A 211 -16.83 -1.72 19.59
C VAL A 211 -15.67 -2.64 19.22
N CYS A 212 -14.45 -2.26 19.57
CA CYS A 212 -13.28 -3.12 19.44
C CYS A 212 -13.14 -4.01 20.68
N LEU A 213 -13.14 -5.32 20.50
CA LEU A 213 -12.83 -6.28 21.55
C LEU A 213 -11.40 -6.80 21.31
N SER A 214 -10.45 -6.40 22.16
CA SER A 214 -9.06 -6.85 22.10
C SER A 214 -8.86 -8.05 23.01
N MET A 215 -8.46 -9.20 22.44
CA MET A 215 -7.92 -10.33 23.19
C MET A 215 -6.53 -10.62 22.63
N ALA A 216 -5.49 -10.44 23.46
CA ALA A 216 -4.11 -10.65 23.08
C ALA A 216 -3.82 -12.15 22.95
N ALA A 217 -3.43 -12.60 21.76
CA ALA A 217 -2.80 -13.90 21.55
C ALA A 217 -1.48 -13.69 20.80
N GLY A 218 -0.37 -13.89 21.52
CA GLY A 218 0.98 -13.81 20.97
C GLY A 218 1.23 -14.90 19.93
N VAL A 219 1.77 -14.50 18.78
CA VAL A 219 2.25 -15.42 17.74
C VAL A 219 3.69 -15.81 18.10
N THR A 220 3.88 -17.02 18.62
CA THR A 220 5.18 -17.70 18.55
C THR A 220 5.28 -18.39 17.19
N SER A 221 6.24 -17.96 16.36
CA SER A 221 6.57 -18.63 15.11
C SER A 221 7.38 -19.89 15.39
N THR A 222 6.88 -21.03 14.96
CA THR A 222 7.68 -22.24 14.74
C THR A 222 7.38 -22.77 13.35
N THR A 223 8.15 -22.34 12.36
CA THR A 223 8.95 -23.17 11.43
C THR A 223 9.61 -22.28 10.38
#